data_AF-A3V7B9-F1
#
_entry.id   AF-A3V7B9-F1
#
_cell.length_a   1.000
_cell.length_b   1.000
_cell.length_c   1.000
_cell.angle_alpha   90.00
_cell.angle_beta   90.00
_cell.angle_gamma   90.00
#
_symmetry.space_group_name_H-M   'P 1'
#
loop_
_entity.id
_entity.type
_entity.pdbx_description
1 polymer ?
#
loop_
_entity_poly.entity_id
_entity_poly.type
_entity_poly.pdbx_seq_one_letter_code
_entity_poly.pdbx_strand_id
1 'polypeptide(L)'
;MGLTASAALWFLPAVVPIAIYVAWSDLRQMKIPNVAVYALVISFAVLGLIALPFGQYLWHWLHLPVMLVIGFILNMARVLGAGDAKFTAAAAPFIATTDLPLVLPLFAACLLAGLVTHRLVKISPLRRLVPHWQSWSETRRFPMGFPLAMTLVFYLSLVAVYR
;
A
#
# COMPACT_ATOMS: atom_id res chain seq x y z
N MET A 1 -0.47 8.19 20.21
CA MET A 1 -0.51 6.76 20.53
C MET A 1 -0.35 6.00 19.23
N GLY A 2 0.37 4.88 19.24
CA GLY A 2 0.48 4.01 18.05
C GLY A 2 -0.85 3.37 17.69
N LEU A 3 -0.93 2.77 16.51
CA LEU A 3 -2.08 1.94 16.14
C LEU A 3 -2.14 0.73 17.08
N THR A 4 -3.33 0.39 17.57
CA THR A 4 -3.57 -0.76 18.44
C THR A 4 -3.77 -2.04 17.62
N ALA A 5 -3.54 -3.22 18.23
CA ALA A 5 -3.83 -4.48 17.55
C ALA A 5 -5.32 -4.63 17.20
N SER A 6 -6.23 -4.20 18.07
CA SER A 6 -7.67 -4.23 17.78
C SER A 6 -8.01 -3.44 16.52
N ALA A 7 -7.42 -2.26 16.33
CA ALA A 7 -7.65 -1.45 15.14
C ALA A 7 -7.11 -2.14 13.89
N ALA A 8 -5.91 -2.72 13.97
CA ALA A 8 -5.31 -3.45 12.86
C ALA A 8 -6.13 -4.67 12.45
N LEU A 9 -6.67 -5.43 13.41
CA LEU A 9 -7.54 -6.58 13.16
C LEU A 9 -8.84 -6.19 12.46
N TRP A 10 -9.40 -5.00 12.75
CA TRP A 10 -10.54 -4.47 11.99
C TRP A 10 -10.18 -4.11 10.55
N PHE A 11 -9.00 -3.55 10.31
CA PHE A 11 -8.59 -3.12 8.97
C PHE A 11 -8.14 -4.26 8.06
N LEU A 12 -7.46 -5.28 8.60
CA LEU A 12 -6.86 -6.38 7.83
C LEU A 12 -7.84 -7.09 6.87
N PRO A 13 -9.06 -7.50 7.28
CA PRO A 13 -9.99 -8.19 6.40
C PRO A 13 -10.37 -7.40 5.14
N ALA A 14 -10.41 -6.07 5.22
CA ALA A 14 -10.67 -5.21 4.07
C ALA A 14 -9.38 -4.89 3.28
N VAL A 15 -8.29 -4.60 3.98
CA VAL A 15 -7.03 -4.18 3.35
C VAL A 15 -6.38 -5.32 2.57
N VAL A 16 -6.38 -6.55 3.08
CA VAL A 16 -5.74 -7.72 2.43
C VAL A 16 -6.27 -7.97 1.01
N PRO A 17 -7.59 -8.12 0.76
CA PRO A 17 -8.09 -8.35 -0.60
C PRO A 17 -7.83 -7.14 -1.53
N ILE A 18 -7.90 -5.91 -1.02
CA ILE A 18 -7.61 -4.72 -1.83
C ILE A 18 -6.12 -4.67 -2.18
N ALA A 19 -5.23 -4.95 -1.23
CA ALA A 19 -3.79 -5.01 -1.42
C ALA A 19 -3.41 -6.09 -2.45
N ILE A 20 -4.02 -7.27 -2.38
CA ILE A 20 -3.83 -8.34 -3.38
C ILE A 20 -4.28 -7.85 -4.77
N TYR A 21 -5.45 -7.21 -4.87
CA TYR A 21 -5.94 -6.68 -6.14
C TYR A 21 -5.03 -5.59 -6.72
N VAL A 22 -4.50 -4.70 -5.89
CA VAL A 22 -3.53 -3.67 -6.29
C VAL A 22 -2.23 -4.29 -6.78
N ALA A 23 -1.64 -5.19 -6.00
CA ALA A 23 -0.43 -5.91 -6.39
C ALA A 23 -0.61 -6.64 -7.71
N TRP A 24 -1.72 -7.37 -7.87
CA TRP A 24 -2.02 -8.11 -9.10
C TRP A 24 -2.22 -7.18 -10.30
N SER A 25 -3.04 -6.13 -10.17
CA SER A 25 -3.29 -5.17 -11.24
C SER A 25 -2.01 -4.46 -11.66
N ASP A 26 -1.17 -4.08 -10.71
CA ASP A 26 0.07 -3.37 -10.99
C ASP A 26 1.13 -4.29 -11.61
N LEU A 27 1.25 -5.54 -11.16
CA LEU A 27 2.11 -6.52 -11.81
C LEU A 27 1.64 -6.86 -13.24
N ARG A 28 0.32 -6.95 -13.46
CA ARG A 28 -0.27 -7.33 -14.76
C ARG A 28 -0.29 -6.18 -15.76
N GLN A 29 -0.72 -5.00 -15.36
CA GLN A 29 -1.04 -3.86 -16.23
C GLN A 29 -0.23 -2.60 -15.89
N MET A 30 0.60 -2.62 -14.85
CA MET A 30 1.36 -1.46 -14.36
C MET A 30 0.48 -0.24 -14.09
N LYS A 31 -0.71 -0.53 -13.55
CA LYS A 31 -1.74 0.45 -13.22
C LYS A 31 -2.38 0.06 -11.91
N ILE A 32 -2.44 1.02 -11.00
CA ILE A 32 -3.29 0.95 -9.81
C ILE A 32 -4.67 1.52 -10.17
N PRO A 33 -5.74 0.70 -10.13
CA PRO A 33 -7.08 1.15 -10.50
C PRO A 33 -7.66 2.07 -9.41
N ASN A 34 -8.32 3.15 -9.83
CA ASN A 34 -8.95 4.09 -8.89
C ASN A 34 -9.98 3.41 -7.97
N VAL A 35 -10.64 2.34 -8.43
CA VAL A 35 -11.56 1.55 -7.61
C VAL A 35 -10.88 0.99 -6.36
N ALA A 36 -9.62 0.57 -6.44
CA ALA A 36 -8.88 0.09 -5.27
C ALA A 36 -8.54 1.23 -4.29
N VAL A 37 -8.20 2.42 -4.82
CA VAL A 37 -7.95 3.63 -4.03
C VAL A 37 -9.22 4.03 -3.28
N TYR A 38 -10.37 4.09 -3.98
CA TYR A 38 -11.66 4.39 -3.35
C TYR A 38 -12.07 3.32 -2.34
N ALA A 39 -11.83 2.04 -2.64
CA ALA A 39 -12.11 0.95 -1.72
C ALA A 39 -11.31 1.09 -0.41
N LEU A 40 -10.03 1.48 -0.46
CA LEU A 40 -9.24 1.76 0.75
C LEU A 40 -9.81 2.91 1.56
N VAL A 41 -10.13 4.03 0.90
CA VAL A 41 -10.70 5.21 1.58
C VAL A 41 -12.04 4.89 2.24
N ILE A 42 -12.93 4.19 1.53
CA ILE A 42 -14.23 3.76 2.07
C ILE A 42 -14.02 2.76 3.22
N SER A 43 -13.08 1.83 3.08
CA SER A 43 -12.76 0.88 4.15
C SER A 43 -12.30 1.61 5.41
N PHE A 44 -11.43 2.62 5.29
CA PHE A 44 -11.03 3.44 6.42
C PHE A 44 -12.22 4.22 7.00
N ALA A 45 -13.07 4.80 6.16
CA ALA A 45 -14.23 5.57 6.62
C ALA A 45 -15.20 4.76 7.47
N VAL A 46 -15.47 3.51 7.06
CA VAL A 46 -16.41 2.63 7.76
C VAL A 46 -15.74 1.97 8.96
N LEU A 47 -14.60 1.33 8.74
CA LEU A 47 -13.94 0.53 9.77
C LEU A 47 -13.24 1.40 10.80
N GLY A 48 -12.75 2.57 10.42
CA GLY A 48 -12.06 3.51 11.30
C GLY A 48 -12.95 4.03 12.43
N LEU A 49 -14.25 4.19 12.18
CA LEU A 49 -15.25 4.55 13.19
C LEU A 49 -15.38 3.51 14.31
N ILE A 50 -15.11 2.24 14.00
CA ILE A 50 -15.19 1.12 14.94
C ILE A 50 -13.81 0.85 15.56
N ALA A 51 -12.77 0.96 14.74
CA ALA A 51 -11.41 0.58 15.07
C ALA A 51 -10.69 1.60 15.98
N LEU A 52 -11.05 2.89 15.90
CA LEU A 52 -10.31 3.97 16.55
C LEU A 52 -11.20 4.83 17.46
N PRO A 53 -10.65 5.39 18.55
CA PRO A 53 -11.30 6.47 19.28
C PRO A 53 -11.62 7.64 18.33
N PHE A 54 -12.79 8.24 18.48
CA PHE A 54 -13.31 9.23 17.52
C PHE A 54 -12.34 10.39 17.23
N GLY A 55 -11.66 10.91 18.26
CA GLY A 55 -10.65 11.95 18.07
C GLY A 55 -9.47 11.50 17.21
N GLN A 56 -8.97 10.27 17.43
CA GLN A 56 -7.88 9.70 16.64
C GLN A 56 -8.31 9.42 15.20
N TYR A 57 -9.53 8.89 15.01
CA TYR A 57 -10.12 8.68 13.69
C TYR A 57 -10.13 9.95 12.84
N LEU A 58 -10.56 11.09 13.42
CA LEU A 58 -10.56 12.38 12.73
C LEU A 58 -9.14 12.86 12.37
N TRP A 59 -8.16 12.68 13.25
CA TRP A 59 -6.78 13.07 12.94
C TRP A 59 -6.16 12.23 11.82
N HIS A 60 -6.47 10.94 11.76
CA HIS A 60 -5.98 10.06 10.70
C HIS A 60 -6.51 10.45 9.32
N TRP A 61 -7.69 11.06 9.22
CA TRP A 61 -8.18 11.60 7.95
C TRP A 61 -7.28 12.68 7.36
N LEU A 62 -6.54 13.44 8.18
CA LEU A 62 -5.61 14.45 7.71
C LEU A 62 -4.41 13.84 6.96
N HIS A 63 -4.10 12.56 7.21
CA HIS A 63 -2.99 11.89 6.54
C HIS A 63 -3.23 11.80 5.02
N LEU A 64 -4.48 11.61 4.60
CA LEU A 64 -4.84 11.50 3.18
C LEU A 64 -4.51 12.77 2.38
N PRO A 65 -5.07 13.96 2.69
CA PRO A 65 -4.76 15.16 1.92
C PRO A 65 -3.30 15.55 2.02
N VAL A 66 -2.65 15.36 3.18
CA VAL A 66 -1.20 15.63 3.33
C VAL A 66 -0.38 14.74 2.41
N MET A 67 -0.62 13.42 2.42
CA MET A 67 0.09 12.51 1.54
C MET A 67 -0.28 12.68 0.07
N LEU A 68 -1.49 13.14 -0.24
CA LEU A 68 -1.86 13.47 -1.61
C LEU A 68 -1.08 14.68 -2.13
N VAL A 69 -0.91 15.73 -1.31
CA VAL A 69 -0.09 16.90 -1.66
C VAL A 69 1.37 16.50 -1.85
N ILE A 70 1.94 15.71 -0.93
CA ILE A 70 3.31 15.21 -1.06
C ILE A 70 3.46 14.36 -2.33
N GLY A 71 2.54 13.41 -2.54
CA GLY A 71 2.54 12.54 -3.72
C GLY A 71 2.37 13.31 -5.02
N PHE A 72 1.58 14.39 -5.02
CA PHE A 72 1.41 15.28 -6.17
C PHE A 72 2.71 16.02 -6.51
N ILE A 73 3.40 16.60 -5.50
CA ILE A 73 4.70 17.26 -5.69
C ILE A 73 5.74 16.27 -6.23
N LEU A 74 5.82 15.07 -5.65
CA LEU A 74 6.74 14.02 -6.10
C LEU A 74 6.41 13.54 -7.52
N ASN A 75 5.13 13.48 -7.89
CA ASN A 75 4.70 13.14 -9.24
C ASN A 75 5.07 14.23 -10.26
N MET A 76 4.90 15.50 -9.92
CA MET A 76 5.35 16.63 -10.74
C MET A 76 6.86 16.60 -10.96
N ALA A 77 7.62 16.23 -9.92
CA ALA A 77 9.06 16.02 -9.98
C ALA A 77 9.49 14.72 -10.70
N ARG A 78 8.53 13.92 -11.20
CA ARG A 78 8.74 12.61 -11.87
C ARG A 78 9.43 11.55 -10.98
N VAL A 79 9.38 11.70 -9.66
CA VAL A 79 9.93 10.75 -8.69
C VAL A 79 8.99 9.56 -8.49
N LEU A 80 7.67 9.81 -8.50
CA LEU A 80 6.65 8.82 -8.18
C LEU A 80 5.54 8.81 -9.24
N GLY A 81 4.98 7.64 -9.55
CA GLY A 81 3.82 7.52 -10.43
C GLY A 81 2.55 8.12 -9.81
N ALA A 82 1.65 8.65 -10.64
CA ALA A 82 0.40 9.23 -10.14
C ALA A 82 -0.51 8.18 -9.47
N GLY A 83 -0.45 6.92 -9.91
CA GLY A 83 -1.15 5.80 -9.27
C GLY A 83 -0.60 5.52 -7.86
N ASP A 84 0.72 5.42 -7.74
CA ASP A 84 1.41 5.17 -6.47
C ASP A 84 1.15 6.30 -5.46
N ALA A 85 1.15 7.55 -5.92
CA ALA A 85 0.81 8.71 -5.10
C ALA A 85 -0.61 8.59 -4.52
N LYS A 86 -1.60 8.26 -5.35
CA LYS A 86 -2.99 8.08 -4.92
C LYS A 86 -3.16 6.91 -3.96
N PHE A 87 -2.51 5.79 -4.23
CA PHE A 87 -2.56 4.62 -3.35
C PHE A 87 -1.94 4.92 -2.00
N THR A 88 -0.75 5.54 -1.98
CA THR A 88 -0.05 5.92 -0.75
C THR A 88 -0.90 6.90 0.07
N ALA A 89 -1.54 7.87 -0.58
CA ALA A 89 -2.47 8.78 0.08
C ALA A 89 -3.69 8.07 0.69
N ALA A 90 -4.28 7.11 -0.03
CA ALA A 90 -5.40 6.31 0.49
C ALA A 90 -4.99 5.33 1.60
N ALA A 91 -3.74 4.86 1.60
CA ALA A 91 -3.19 3.99 2.64
C ALA A 91 -2.78 4.77 3.91
N ALA A 92 -2.48 6.07 3.79
CA ALA A 92 -1.94 6.88 4.88
C ALA A 92 -2.82 6.94 6.15
N PRO A 93 -4.17 7.00 6.08
CA PRO A 93 -5.02 6.98 7.26
C PRO A 93 -4.91 5.69 8.09
N PHE A 94 -4.49 4.57 7.50
CA PHE A 94 -4.30 3.32 8.21
C PHE A 94 -3.01 3.30 9.06
N ILE A 95 -2.12 4.26 8.86
CA ILE A 95 -0.80 4.31 9.50
C ILE A 95 -0.79 5.39 10.57
N ALA A 96 -0.43 5.03 11.80
CA ALA A 96 -0.20 6.02 12.86
C ALA A 96 1.14 6.73 12.64
N THR A 97 1.18 8.06 12.81
CA THR A 97 2.41 8.86 12.63
C THR A 97 3.53 8.45 13.58
N THR A 98 3.20 7.97 14.78
CA THR A 98 4.18 7.43 15.73
C THR A 98 4.84 6.13 15.26
N ASP A 99 4.27 5.48 14.25
CA ASP A 99 4.77 4.20 13.72
C ASP A 99 5.64 4.39 12.47
N LEU A 100 5.88 5.63 12.02
CA LEU A 100 6.79 5.90 10.91
C LEU A 100 8.19 5.26 11.08
N PRO A 101 8.80 5.22 12.28
CA PRO A 101 10.07 4.51 12.49
C PRO A 101 10.00 3.01 12.18
N LEU A 102 8.81 2.39 12.23
CA LEU A 102 8.57 1.01 11.80
C LEU A 102 8.25 0.93 10.30
N VAL A 103 7.38 1.81 9.80
CA VAL A 103 6.88 1.74 8.42
C VAL A 103 7.96 2.04 7.40
N LEU A 104 8.85 3.00 7.65
CA LEU A 104 9.91 3.38 6.70
C LEU A 104 10.90 2.23 6.41
N PRO A 105 11.52 1.57 7.41
CA PRO A 105 12.37 0.41 7.13
C PRO A 105 11.58 -0.78 6.59
N LEU A 106 10.33 -0.97 7.04
CA LEU A 106 9.47 -2.03 6.49
C LEU A 106 9.18 -1.81 5.00
N PHE A 107 8.93 -0.58 4.58
CA PHE A 107 8.76 -0.22 3.17
C PHE A 107 10.02 -0.53 2.36
N ALA A 108 11.20 -0.17 2.87
CA ALA A 108 12.47 -0.50 2.22
C ALA A 108 12.66 -2.02 2.08
N ALA A 109 12.34 -2.79 3.13
CA ALA A 109 12.38 -4.25 3.09
C ALA A 109 11.39 -4.83 2.08
N CYS A 110 10.15 -4.33 2.05
CA CYS A 110 9.13 -4.75 1.08
C CYS A 110 9.51 -4.41 -0.35
N LEU A 111 10.15 -3.25 -0.57
CA LEU A 111 10.65 -2.83 -1.88
C LEU A 111 11.74 -3.79 -2.38
N LEU A 112 12.72 -4.10 -1.53
CA LEU A 112 13.79 -5.04 -1.88
C LEU A 112 13.25 -6.45 -2.10
N ALA A 113 12.38 -6.94 -1.21
CA ALA A 113 11.73 -8.24 -1.36
C ALA A 113 10.92 -8.31 -2.64
N GLY A 114 10.07 -7.31 -2.90
CA GLY A 114 9.24 -7.23 -4.09
C GLY A 114 10.07 -7.18 -5.37
N LEU A 115 11.17 -6.41 -5.38
CA LEU A 115 12.10 -6.36 -6.50
C LEU A 115 12.76 -7.72 -6.74
N VAL A 116 13.33 -8.33 -5.71
CA VAL A 116 14.00 -9.64 -5.81
C VAL A 116 13.01 -10.70 -6.29
N THR A 117 11.84 -10.81 -5.66
CA THR A 117 10.79 -11.76 -6.04
C THR A 117 10.36 -11.55 -7.49
N HIS A 118 10.09 -10.31 -7.91
CA HIS A 118 9.71 -10.03 -9.30
C HIS A 118 10.77 -10.46 -10.30
N ARG A 119 12.05 -10.17 -10.03
CA ARG A 119 13.17 -10.52 -10.91
C ARG A 119 13.38 -12.02 -10.98
N LEU A 120 13.33 -12.72 -9.85
CA LEU A 120 13.43 -14.19 -9.80
C LEU A 120 12.29 -14.86 -10.57
N VAL A 121 11.04 -14.40 -10.36
CA VAL A 121 9.89 -14.94 -11.09
C VAL A 121 10.04 -14.68 -12.60
N LYS A 122 10.47 -13.49 -13.01
CA LYS A 122 10.67 -13.11 -14.42
C LYS A 122 11.65 -14.01 -15.17
N ILE A 123 12.72 -14.48 -14.52
CA ILE A 123 13.74 -15.36 -15.14
C ILE A 123 13.42 -16.86 -14.99
N SER A 124 12.54 -17.21 -14.05
CA SER A 124 12.13 -18.59 -13.81
C SER A 124 11.06 -19.10 -14.79
N PRO A 125 10.81 -20.42 -14.86
CA PRO A 125 9.70 -20.98 -15.64
C PRO A 125 8.31 -20.48 -15.21
N LEU A 126 8.16 -19.97 -13.97
CA LEU A 126 6.90 -19.45 -13.43
C LEU A 126 6.32 -18.30 -14.27
N ARG A 127 7.17 -17.53 -14.97
CA ARG A 127 6.72 -16.50 -15.91
C ARG A 127 5.75 -17.04 -16.97
N ARG A 128 5.85 -18.33 -17.34
CA ARG A 128 4.98 -18.98 -18.33
C ARG A 128 3.52 -19.12 -17.86
N LEU A 129 3.25 -19.04 -16.56
CA LEU A 129 1.88 -19.06 -16.02
C LEU A 129 1.12 -17.77 -16.33
N VAL A 130 1.83 -16.66 -16.50
CA VAL A 130 1.25 -15.33 -16.72
C VAL A 130 2.04 -14.55 -17.79
N PRO A 131 2.12 -15.05 -19.03
CA PRO A 131 3.06 -14.54 -20.05
C PRO A 131 2.72 -13.12 -20.52
N HIS A 132 1.46 -12.71 -20.37
CA HIS A 132 0.89 -11.47 -20.88
C HIS A 132 1.00 -10.28 -19.90
N TRP A 133 1.66 -10.43 -18.76
CA TRP A 133 1.84 -9.31 -17.83
C TRP A 133 2.84 -8.28 -18.37
N GLN A 134 2.46 -7.01 -18.31
CA GLN A 134 3.24 -5.88 -18.82
C GLN A 134 4.55 -5.68 -18.06
N SER A 135 4.59 -5.99 -16.76
CA SER A 135 5.79 -5.83 -15.94
C SER A 135 6.97 -6.72 -16.39
N TRP A 136 6.72 -7.75 -17.21
CA TRP A 136 7.78 -8.56 -17.81
C TRP A 136 8.53 -7.82 -18.91
N SER A 137 7.85 -7.01 -19.71
CA SER A 137 8.43 -6.27 -20.83
C SER A 137 8.90 -4.86 -20.45
N GLU A 138 8.38 -4.29 -19.36
CA GLU A 138 8.81 -2.98 -18.89
C GLU A 138 10.25 -3.01 -18.36
N THR A 139 11.03 -1.99 -18.75
CA THR A 139 12.45 -1.87 -18.41
C THR A 139 12.76 -0.61 -17.61
N ARG A 140 11.93 0.44 -17.73
CA ARG A 140 12.19 1.75 -17.11
C ARG A 140 11.48 1.93 -15.78
N ARG A 141 10.41 1.18 -15.53
CA ARG A 141 9.56 1.33 -14.35
C ARG A 141 9.40 0.00 -13.63
N PHE A 142 9.21 0.09 -12.33
CA PHE A 142 8.89 -1.04 -11.46
C PHE A 142 7.45 -0.91 -10.97
N PRO A 143 6.66 -2.00 -10.89
CA PRO A 143 5.32 -1.99 -10.33
C PRO A 143 5.37 -1.74 -8.81
N MET A 144 5.37 -0.47 -8.41
CA MET A 144 5.46 0.00 -7.02
C MET A 144 4.22 -0.34 -6.18
N GLY A 145 3.07 -0.60 -6.81
CA GLY A 145 1.88 -1.06 -6.13
C GLY A 145 2.09 -2.37 -5.39
N PHE A 146 2.98 -3.25 -5.88
CA PHE A 146 3.31 -4.50 -5.20
C PHE A 146 3.97 -4.28 -3.82
N PRO A 147 5.13 -3.61 -3.69
CA PRO A 147 5.74 -3.36 -2.38
C PRO A 147 4.93 -2.39 -1.51
N LEU A 148 4.20 -1.43 -2.08
CA LEU A 148 3.32 -0.54 -1.30
C LEU A 148 2.18 -1.34 -0.64
N ALA A 149 1.55 -2.24 -1.40
CA ALA A 149 0.50 -3.13 -0.88
C ALA A 149 1.04 -4.08 0.20
N MET A 150 2.23 -4.68 -0.04
CA MET A 150 2.90 -5.51 0.97
C MET A 150 3.17 -4.74 2.26
N THR A 151 3.68 -3.51 2.15
CA THR A 151 4.02 -2.68 3.31
C THR A 151 2.79 -2.43 4.17
N LEU A 152 1.66 -2.06 3.56
CA LEU A 152 0.43 -1.80 4.31
C LEU A 152 -0.06 -3.06 5.03
N VAL A 153 -0.08 -4.21 4.34
CA VAL A 153 -0.52 -5.48 4.93
C VAL A 153 0.42 -5.92 6.05
N PHE A 154 1.74 -5.87 5.84
CA PHE A 154 2.71 -6.28 6.85
C PHE A 154 2.75 -5.32 8.03
N TYR A 155 2.60 -4.02 7.83
CA TYR A 155 2.50 -3.07 8.92
C TYR A 155 1.30 -3.41 9.83
N LEU A 156 0.12 -3.58 9.24
CA LEU A 156 -1.08 -3.94 10.02
C LEU A 156 -0.93 -5.33 10.67
N SER A 157 -0.30 -6.29 9.99
CA SER A 157 -0.04 -7.62 10.56
C SER A 157 0.91 -7.55 11.75
N LEU A 158 2.00 -6.77 11.66
CA LEU A 158 2.94 -6.57 12.75
C LEU A 158 2.26 -5.87 13.93
N VAL A 159 1.44 -4.85 13.68
CA VAL A 159 0.65 -4.18 14.73
C VAL A 159 -0.31 -5.18 15.38
N ALA A 160 -1.02 -6.01 14.61
CA ALA A 160 -1.98 -6.98 15.13
C ALA A 160 -1.34 -8.07 16.01
N VAL A 161 -0.09 -8.44 15.73
CA VAL A 161 0.61 -9.53 16.43
C VAL A 161 1.41 -9.03 17.65
N TYR A 162 1.98 -7.83 17.58
CA TYR A 162 2.98 -7.35 18.55
C TYR A 162 2.52 -6.18 19.44
N ARG A 163 1.27 -5.75 19.35
CA ARG A 163 0.70 -4.67 20.18
C ARG A 163 -0.66 -5.04 20.76
#